data_AF-A0A6B3CBK1-F1
#
_entry.id   AF-A0A6B3CBK1-F1
#
_cell.length_a   1.000
_cell.length_b   1.000
_cell.length_c   1.000
_cell.angle_alpha   90.00
_cell.angle_beta   90.00
_cell.angle_gamma   90.00
#
_symmetry.space_group_name_H-M   'P 1'
#
loop_
_entity.id
_entity.type
_entity.pdbx_description
1 polymer ?
#
loop_
_entity_poly.entity_id
_entity_poly.type
_entity_poly.pdbx_seq_one_letter_code
_entity_poly.pdbx_strand_id
1 'polypeptide(L)'
;RGLRIDAHCDEIDDAQSRFVEVLATLALRTGLRERATASHTTAMGSYGGAYSFKLQRLLSRAGINLVSNPFANLNLQGRFDAYPKRRGLTQVKEMLAAGVNVAFGHDDVMDPWNALGTGNPLQTALGGV
;
A
#
# COMPACT_ATOMS: atom_id res chain seq x y z
N ARG A 1 -12.19 12.15 -19.83
CA ARG A 1 -11.55 10.92 -20.37
C ARG A 1 -11.60 9.90 -19.24
N GLY A 2 -12.28 8.75 -19.40
CA GLY A 2 -12.52 7.78 -18.32
C GLY A 2 -11.29 6.96 -17.92
N LEU A 3 -10.16 7.64 -17.68
CA LEU A 3 -8.88 7.03 -17.32
C LEU A 3 -8.90 6.52 -15.87
N ARG A 4 -8.01 5.57 -15.58
CA ARG A 4 -7.73 5.07 -14.22
C ARG A 4 -6.57 5.86 -13.61
N ILE A 5 -6.47 5.80 -12.29
CA ILE A 5 -5.40 6.39 -11.50
C ILE A 5 -4.76 5.28 -10.67
N ASP A 6 -3.44 5.24 -10.69
CA ASP A 6 -2.62 4.44 -9.78
C ASP A 6 -1.51 5.33 -9.26
N ALA A 7 -1.49 5.57 -7.95
CA ALA A 7 -0.52 6.46 -7.33
C ALA A 7 0.46 5.64 -6.49
N HIS A 8 1.76 5.88 -6.67
CA HIS A 8 2.73 5.64 -5.60
C HIS A 8 2.35 6.51 -4.41
N CYS A 9 1.81 5.89 -3.37
CA CYS A 9 1.12 6.58 -2.31
C CYS A 9 1.73 6.20 -0.98
N ASP A 10 2.23 7.19 -0.25
CA ASP A 10 2.81 7.00 1.08
C ASP A 10 3.89 5.91 1.15
N GLU A 11 4.75 5.82 0.13
CA GLU A 11 5.89 4.88 0.12
C GLU A 11 7.07 5.42 0.94
N ILE A 12 6.89 5.46 2.26
CA ILE A 12 7.87 5.99 3.21
C ILE A 12 7.54 5.54 4.63
N ASP A 13 8.54 5.39 5.50
CA ASP A 13 8.35 5.02 6.91
C ASP A 13 7.97 6.18 7.84
N ASP A 14 7.32 7.22 7.30
CA ASP A 14 6.84 8.39 8.03
C ASP A 14 5.35 8.24 8.37
N ALA A 15 5.03 8.14 9.67
CA ALA A 15 3.65 8.03 10.16
C ALA A 15 2.77 9.28 9.91
N GLN A 16 3.36 10.38 9.44
CA GLN A 16 2.67 11.60 9.03
C GLN A 16 2.37 11.65 7.54
N SER A 17 3.03 10.82 6.72
CA SER A 17 2.69 10.66 5.31
C SER A 17 1.32 9.98 5.22
N ARG A 18 0.29 10.72 4.80
CA ARG A 18 -1.13 10.32 4.91
C ARG A 18 -1.93 10.63 3.63
N PHE A 19 -1.25 10.73 2.50
CA PHE A 19 -1.85 11.14 1.23
C PHE A 19 -2.91 10.15 0.73
N VAL A 20 -2.87 8.89 1.19
CA VAL A 20 -3.91 7.89 0.91
C VAL A 20 -5.30 8.37 1.35
N GLU A 21 -5.41 9.16 2.43
CA GLU A 21 -6.72 9.71 2.85
C GLU A 21 -7.23 10.76 1.87
N VAL A 22 -6.32 11.55 1.29
CA VAL A 22 -6.64 12.57 0.28
C VAL A 22 -7.07 11.88 -1.01
N LEU A 23 -6.30 10.90 -1.49
CA LEU A 23 -6.64 10.12 -2.68
C LEU A 23 -8.01 9.44 -2.54
N ALA A 24 -8.26 8.76 -1.42
CA ALA A 24 -9.53 8.10 -1.16
C ALA A 24 -10.71 9.07 -1.08
N THR A 25 -10.52 10.22 -0.43
CA THR A 25 -11.55 11.27 -0.34
C THR A 25 -11.88 11.85 -1.71
N LEU A 26 -10.86 12.13 -2.52
CA LEU A 26 -11.05 12.60 -3.90
C LEU A 26 -11.74 11.55 -4.76
N ALA A 27 -11.32 10.29 -4.66
CA ALA A 27 -11.93 9.19 -5.41
C ALA A 27 -13.41 9.01 -5.07
N LEU A 28 -13.77 9.16 -3.78
CA LEU A 28 -15.16 9.13 -3.32
C LEU A 28 -15.96 10.33 -3.84
N ARG A 29 -15.42 11.55 -3.72
CA ARG A 29 -16.13 12.80 -4.12
C ARG A 29 -16.34 12.93 -5.62
N THR A 30 -15.40 12.43 -6.41
CA THR A 30 -15.42 12.53 -7.88
C THR A 30 -16.10 11.34 -8.55
N GLY A 31 -16.41 10.28 -7.81
CA GLY A 31 -16.94 9.04 -8.37
C GLY A 31 -15.90 8.24 -9.16
N LEU A 32 -14.60 8.40 -8.87
CA LEU A 32 -13.56 7.54 -9.45
C LEU A 32 -13.62 6.13 -8.87
N ARG A 33 -13.77 6.02 -7.54
CA ARG A 33 -13.94 4.77 -6.79
C ARG A 33 -12.97 3.67 -7.24
N GLU A 34 -13.47 2.57 -7.83
CA GLU A 34 -12.70 1.39 -8.25
C GLU A 34 -11.69 1.68 -9.36
N ARG A 35 -11.75 2.86 -9.98
CA ARG A 35 -10.76 3.33 -10.96
C ARG A 35 -9.54 3.99 -10.32
N ALA A 36 -9.50 4.12 -9.00
CA ALA A 36 -8.36 4.63 -8.25
C ALA A 36 -7.67 3.49 -7.47
N THR A 37 -6.35 3.47 -7.55
CA THR A 37 -5.47 2.56 -6.82
C THR A 37 -4.43 3.37 -6.04
N ALA A 38 -4.20 2.96 -4.79
CA ALA A 38 -3.06 3.41 -4.00
C ALA A 38 -2.05 2.26 -3.89
N SER A 39 -0.92 2.39 -4.59
CA SER A 39 0.17 1.43 -4.51
C SER A 39 1.10 1.76 -3.34
N HIS A 40 1.77 0.74 -2.81
CA HIS A 40 2.66 0.76 -1.64
C HIS A 40 1.91 1.01 -0.33
N THR A 41 1.56 2.26 -0.03
CA THR A 41 0.99 2.69 1.26
C THR A 41 1.78 2.18 2.47
N THR A 42 3.11 2.09 2.36
CA THR A 42 3.98 1.48 3.40
C THR A 42 3.96 2.27 4.70
N ALA A 43 3.75 3.59 4.65
CA ALA A 43 3.53 4.42 5.83
C ALA A 43 2.38 3.92 6.72
N MET A 44 1.40 3.24 6.11
CA MET A 44 0.27 2.67 6.84
C MET A 44 0.68 1.65 7.89
N GLY A 45 1.77 0.91 7.67
CA GLY A 45 2.35 0.02 8.68
C GLY A 45 2.88 0.75 9.92
N SER A 46 3.03 2.08 9.86
CA SER A 46 3.57 2.93 10.92
C SER A 46 2.52 3.85 11.55
N TYR A 47 1.26 3.81 11.09
CA TYR A 47 0.20 4.66 11.62
C TYR A 47 -0.21 4.27 13.04
N GLY A 48 -0.63 5.27 13.82
CA GLY A 48 -1.32 5.04 15.08
C GLY A 48 -2.66 4.32 14.88
N GLY A 49 -2.97 3.35 15.76
CA GLY A 49 -4.14 2.47 15.60
C GLY A 49 -5.48 3.19 15.47
N ALA A 50 -5.69 4.28 16.24
CA ALA A 50 -6.92 5.07 16.14
C ALA A 50 -7.09 5.73 14.75
N TYR A 51 -6.00 6.25 14.18
CA TYR A 51 -6.03 6.83 12.84
C TYR A 51 -6.25 5.75 11.79
N SER A 52 -5.57 4.60 11.89
CA SER A 52 -5.79 3.49 10.96
C SER A 52 -7.24 2.99 10.98
N PHE A 53 -7.84 2.83 12.17
CA PHE A 53 -9.23 2.40 12.28
C PHE A 53 -10.21 3.38 11.61
N LYS A 54 -10.00 4.70 11.77
CA LYS A 54 -10.74 5.73 11.02
C LYS A 54 -10.55 5.56 9.51
N LEU A 55 -9.30 5.34 9.09
CA LEU A 55 -8.91 5.25 7.69
C LEU A 55 -9.54 4.03 7.00
N GLN A 56 -9.57 2.86 7.65
CA GLN A 56 -10.23 1.65 7.12
C GLN A 56 -11.66 1.95 6.66
N ARG A 57 -12.44 2.68 7.47
CA ARG A 57 -13.81 3.09 7.11
C ARG A 57 -13.85 4.02 5.90
N LEU A 58 -12.89 4.94 5.77
CA LEU A 58 -12.80 5.82 4.60
C LEU A 58 -12.47 5.03 3.33
N LEU A 59 -11.46 4.16 3.38
CA LEU A 59 -11.01 3.38 2.22
C LEU A 59 -12.11 2.43 1.72
N SER A 60 -12.75 1.71 2.64
CA SER A 60 -13.89 0.84 2.34
C SER A 60 -15.05 1.62 1.67
N ARG A 61 -15.39 2.81 2.19
CA ARG A 61 -16.44 3.66 1.59
C ARG A 61 -16.03 4.23 0.23
N ALA A 62 -14.77 4.63 0.07
CA ALA A 62 -14.25 5.18 -1.18
C ALA A 62 -14.28 4.13 -2.30
N GLY A 63 -14.07 2.86 -1.96
CA GLY A 63 -14.03 1.76 -2.92
C GLY A 63 -12.80 1.82 -3.82
N ILE A 64 -11.68 2.35 -3.32
CA ILE A 64 -10.40 2.32 -4.03
C ILE A 64 -9.70 0.96 -3.84
N ASN A 65 -8.72 0.67 -4.68
CA ASN A 65 -7.88 -0.51 -4.56
C ASN A 65 -6.57 -0.18 -3.86
N LEU A 66 -5.98 -1.16 -3.17
CA LEU A 66 -4.62 -1.09 -2.65
C LEU A 66 -3.73 -2.13 -3.33
N VAL A 67 -2.46 -1.79 -3.53
CA VAL A 67 -1.42 -2.74 -3.97
C VAL A 67 -0.29 -2.71 -2.95
N SER A 68 0.03 -3.87 -2.38
CA SER A 68 1.23 -4.07 -1.55
C SER A 68 2.30 -4.75 -2.39
N ASN A 69 3.58 -4.36 -2.21
CA ASN A 69 4.69 -4.90 -2.99
C ASN A 69 5.72 -5.56 -2.05
N PRO A 70 5.46 -6.80 -1.56
CA PRO A 70 6.20 -7.34 -0.42
C PRO A 70 7.72 -7.44 -0.64
N PHE A 71 8.17 -7.82 -1.84
CA PHE A 71 9.60 -7.95 -2.12
C PHE A 71 10.33 -6.61 -2.09
N ALA A 72 9.79 -5.61 -2.80
CA ALA A 72 10.37 -4.27 -2.81
C ALA A 72 10.28 -3.63 -1.41
N ASN A 73 9.09 -3.64 -0.80
CA ASN A 73 8.87 -2.97 0.48
C ASN A 73 9.72 -3.58 1.61
N LEU A 74 9.86 -4.90 1.71
CA LEU A 74 10.73 -5.51 2.73
C LEU A 74 12.23 -5.19 2.52
N ASN A 75 12.64 -4.90 1.27
CA ASN A 75 14.01 -4.51 0.97
C ASN A 75 14.26 -3.01 1.22
N LEU A 76 13.29 -2.15 0.90
CA LEU A 76 13.43 -0.69 0.87
C LEU A 76 13.00 -0.01 2.18
N GLN A 77 12.03 -0.57 2.88
CA GLN A 77 11.53 -0.01 4.13
C GLN A 77 12.36 -0.47 5.34
N GLY A 78 12.20 0.23 6.46
CA GLY A 78 12.96 0.03 7.69
C GLY A 78 14.43 0.45 7.58
N ARG A 79 14.86 1.07 6.46
CA ARG A 79 16.25 1.50 6.22
C ARG A 79 16.71 2.58 7.18
N PHE A 80 15.79 3.38 7.69
CA PHE A 80 16.06 4.41 8.70
C PHE A 80 15.89 3.91 10.14
N ASP A 81 15.45 2.67 10.35
CA ASP A 81 15.37 2.07 11.68
C ASP A 81 16.72 1.49 12.11
N ALA A 82 17.05 1.65 13.40
CA ALA A 82 18.01 0.82 14.10
C ALA A 82 17.37 -0.55 14.43
N TYR A 83 17.47 -1.00 15.68
CA TYR A 83 16.74 -2.18 16.17
C TYR A 83 15.76 -1.78 17.28
N PRO A 84 14.52 -2.32 17.29
CA PRO A 84 13.95 -3.24 16.30
C PRO A 84 13.68 -2.58 14.94
N LYS A 85 13.75 -3.38 13.86
CA LYS A 85 13.50 -2.93 12.48
C LYS A 85 12.08 -3.29 12.05
N ARG A 86 11.31 -2.32 11.57
CA ARG A 86 9.95 -2.56 11.08
C ARG A 86 9.96 -3.34 9.77
N ARG A 87 8.83 -4.01 9.47
CA ARG A 87 8.61 -4.67 8.16
C ARG A 87 8.35 -3.65 7.05
N GLY A 88 7.67 -2.55 7.36
CA GLY A 88 7.35 -1.49 6.40
C GLY A 88 6.33 -1.92 5.33
N LEU A 89 5.42 -2.82 5.66
CA LEU A 89 4.31 -3.20 4.77
C LEU A 89 3.06 -2.40 5.11
N THR A 90 2.17 -2.23 4.14
CA THR A 90 0.80 -1.75 4.42
C THR A 90 0.02 -2.74 5.28
N GLN A 91 -1.12 -2.31 5.83
CA GLN A 91 -1.97 -3.11 6.73
C GLN A 91 -2.89 -4.06 5.94
N VAL A 92 -2.30 -5.00 5.20
CA VAL A 92 -3.02 -5.90 4.26
C VAL A 92 -4.15 -6.68 4.94
N LYS A 93 -3.87 -7.28 6.10
CA LYS A 93 -4.83 -8.15 6.80
C LYS A 93 -6.02 -7.35 7.32
N GLU A 94 -5.75 -6.17 7.85
CA GLU A 94 -6.75 -5.25 8.38
C GLU A 94 -7.61 -4.66 7.25
N MET A 95 -7.00 -4.30 6.12
CA MET A 95 -7.72 -3.74 4.97
C MET A 95 -8.60 -4.80 4.28
N LEU A 96 -8.12 -6.03 4.15
CA LEU A 96 -8.95 -7.15 3.68
C LEU A 96 -10.13 -7.41 4.63
N ALA A 97 -9.91 -7.41 5.94
CA ALA A 97 -10.98 -7.58 6.94
C ALA A 97 -12.01 -6.44 6.90
N ALA A 98 -11.58 -5.22 6.53
CA ALA A 98 -12.46 -4.06 6.33
C ALA A 98 -13.20 -4.04 4.97
N GLY A 99 -13.01 -5.07 4.13
CA GLY A 99 -13.62 -5.18 2.81
C GLY A 99 -12.99 -4.28 1.74
N VAL A 100 -11.75 -3.83 1.94
CA VAL A 100 -10.98 -3.10 0.92
C VAL A 100 -10.33 -4.11 -0.03
N ASN A 101 -10.37 -3.84 -1.33
CA ASN A 101 -9.68 -4.66 -2.32
C ASN A 101 -8.17 -4.45 -2.22
N VAL A 102 -7.42 -5.52 -1.93
CA VAL A 102 -5.95 -5.50 -1.81
C VAL A 102 -5.36 -6.57 -2.71
N ALA A 103 -4.33 -6.20 -3.49
CA ALA A 103 -3.56 -7.10 -4.33
C ALA A 103 -2.06 -7.04 -4.00
N PHE A 104 -1.32 -8.02 -4.50
CA PHE A 104 0.14 -8.03 -4.42
C PHE A 104 0.78 -7.76 -5.78
N GLY A 105 1.78 -6.87 -5.80
CA GLY A 105 2.64 -6.61 -6.95
C GLY A 105 4.07 -7.07 -6.71
N HIS A 106 4.77 -7.43 -7.79
CA HIS A 106 6.21 -7.73 -7.72
C HIS A 106 7.05 -6.44 -7.62
N ASP A 107 6.53 -5.34 -8.16
CA ASP A 107 7.19 -4.03 -8.31
C ASP A 107 8.34 -4.07 -9.32
N ASP A 108 9.45 -4.61 -8.86
CA ASP A 108 10.76 -4.50 -9.48
C ASP A 108 11.30 -5.89 -9.81
N VAL A 109 11.90 -6.05 -11.00
CA VAL A 109 12.56 -7.30 -11.41
C VAL A 109 13.94 -6.96 -11.96
N MET A 110 14.98 -7.24 -11.18
CA MET A 110 16.38 -6.99 -11.55
C MET A 110 16.63 -5.56 -12.04
N ASP A 111 16.23 -4.58 -11.24
CA ASP A 111 16.35 -3.15 -11.54
C ASP A 111 17.08 -2.39 -10.41
N PRO A 112 17.19 -1.04 -10.46
CA PRO A 112 17.89 -0.26 -9.45
C PRO A 112 17.39 -0.41 -8.01
N TRP A 113 16.12 -0.80 -7.80
CA TRP A 113 15.49 -0.89 -6.48
C TRP A 113 15.46 -2.32 -5.94
N ASN A 114 15.39 -3.32 -6.84
CA ASN A 114 15.47 -4.72 -6.47
C ASN A 114 16.32 -5.54 -7.46
N ALA A 115 17.48 -6.01 -6.99
CA ALA A 115 18.40 -6.82 -7.78
C ALA A 115 17.92 -8.27 -8.01
N LEU A 116 16.82 -8.68 -7.37
CA LEU A 116 16.24 -10.02 -7.48
C LEU A 116 14.91 -9.98 -8.26
N GLY A 117 14.36 -11.16 -8.53
CA GLY A 117 13.03 -11.33 -9.12
C GLY A 117 13.03 -12.24 -10.34
N THR A 118 11.93 -12.98 -10.51
CA THR A 118 11.68 -13.80 -11.71
C THR A 118 10.34 -13.49 -12.36
N GLY A 119 9.64 -12.46 -11.87
CA GLY A 119 8.28 -12.13 -12.31
C GLY A 119 7.23 -13.17 -11.89
N ASN A 120 7.53 -14.03 -10.91
CA ASN A 120 6.63 -15.11 -10.48
C ASN A 120 5.58 -14.61 -9.46
N PRO A 121 4.29 -14.54 -9.81
CA PRO A 121 3.25 -14.03 -8.92
C PRO A 121 2.98 -14.94 -7.70
N LEU A 122 3.27 -16.25 -7.78
CA LEU A 122 3.17 -17.14 -6.61
C LEU A 122 4.26 -16.83 -5.59
N GLN A 123 5.44 -16.45 -6.05
CA GLN A 123 6.53 -16.01 -5.17
C GLN A 123 6.12 -14.72 -4.45
N THR A 124 5.53 -13.77 -5.19
CA THR A 124 5.02 -12.51 -4.62
C THR A 124 3.92 -12.77 -3.60
N ALA A 125 2.97 -13.65 -3.91
CA ALA A 125 1.90 -14.02 -2.99
C ALA A 125 2.46 -14.63 -1.70
N LEU A 126 3.48 -15.52 -1.79
CA LEU A 126 4.12 -16.11 -0.62
C LEU A 126 4.77 -15.05 0.30
N GLY A 127 5.37 -14.00 -0.27
CA GLY A 127 5.97 -12.92 0.51
C GLY A 127 4.96 -11.97 1.15
N GLY A 128 3.70 -11.98 0.70
CA GLY A 128 2.64 -11.08 1.16
C GLY A 128 1.81 -11.58 2.35
N VAL A 129 1.98 -12.84 2.79
CA VAL A 129 1.19 -13.46 3.87
C VAL A 129 1.91 -13.48 5.22
#